data_AF-A0A1C5CEC1-F1
#
_entry.id   AF-A0A1C5CEC1-F1
#
_cell.length_a   1.000
_cell.length_b   1.000
_cell.length_c   1.000
_cell.angle_alpha   90.00
_cell.angle_beta   90.00
_cell.angle_gamma   90.00
#
_symmetry.space_group_name_H-M   'P 1'
#
loop_
_entity.id
_entity.type
_entity.pdbx_description
1 polymer ?
#
loop_
_entity_poly.entity_id
_entity_poly.type
_entity_poly.pdbx_seq_one_letter_code
_entity_poly.pdbx_strand_id
1 'polypeptide(L)'
;MTQQTDGPAATTTPEGMPTVDGASTGSGFITSTEVDRIPTLLAPTSGGGPVTAGLYFRVGAADETLATAGLTHLVEHLALHRHGVSDLHYNGSTAATHTHFVVSGTPEEVVAYLNGVCASLRDLPVERLATEREILRTEQAGRGRGPNHQLPLWRYGARGYGLASYPEYGTLHLTADAVRDWAATWFTRDNAVLWMTGDTVPEGLDLTLPAGRRQPLPAPTSALPVTPAYLTGGSGGVVLDGIVRRSTAAALFAEVLGRALFTDLRQKGGYSYTADCGYHPRDTDHATITAYADALPQKQDAVVGGFIDVLARLRAGTIDQAELDSARAKFLKQYEIPDIGAASLPSYALNMLMGHENLTPDEHRAQLAAVTVEDLRDVARELYDSALIQVPGRGVDWAGFTEAPQWSGPSFGPEPLGTVHRSRASDAVSLAVGREAVTLSTPRGRIAVRYDACAAMRVFPDGARHLIGFDAFVVEVEPTLYAKLTPDRMALIDAAVPAAAVVPMPERDPDEIPQPAARRGGLKGRALGMLRSLRPGRG
;
A
#
# COMPACT_ATOMS: atom_id res chain seq x y z
N MET A 1 45.74 17.49 53.94
CA MET A 1 44.56 18.18 53.39
C MET A 1 45.09 19.37 52.58
N THR A 2 45.89 19.23 51.50
CA THR A 2 45.67 18.58 50.19
C THR A 2 44.31 18.94 49.58
N GLN A 3 44.16 19.63 48.44
CA GLN A 3 45.05 20.23 47.41
C GLN A 3 44.13 21.18 46.58
N GLN A 4 44.45 22.48 46.40
CA GLN A 4 45.08 23.15 45.24
C GLN A 4 44.33 23.01 43.89
N THR A 5 43.58 24.04 43.46
CA THR A 5 43.88 25.13 42.47
C THR A 5 43.57 24.76 41.02
N ASP A 6 42.60 25.46 40.42
CA ASP A 6 42.39 25.50 38.98
C ASP A 6 42.65 26.90 38.41
N GLY A 7 43.53 26.93 37.41
CA GLY A 7 43.86 28.02 36.50
C GLY A 7 44.31 27.42 35.16
N PRO A 8 44.29 28.20 34.07
CA PRO A 8 43.76 27.79 32.75
C PRO A 8 44.82 27.34 31.74
N ALA A 9 44.43 26.68 30.64
CA ALA A 9 45.34 26.42 29.52
C ALA A 9 44.64 26.24 28.16
N ALA A 10 45.34 26.72 27.14
CA ALA A 10 45.05 26.66 25.72
C ALA A 10 45.58 25.37 25.06
N THR A 11 44.96 25.05 23.91
CA THR A 11 45.45 24.36 22.69
C THR A 11 46.62 23.37 22.77
N THR A 12 46.35 22.09 22.49
CA THR A 12 47.20 21.17 21.68
C THR A 12 46.37 19.96 21.22
N THR A 13 46.42 19.63 19.93
CA THR A 13 46.01 18.32 19.36
C THR A 13 46.88 17.20 19.93
N PRO A 14 46.36 15.96 20.03
CA PRO A 14 46.96 14.92 19.21
C PRO A 14 45.99 13.89 18.60
N GLU A 15 46.47 13.36 17.49
CA GLU A 15 46.23 12.09 16.78
C GLU A 15 45.46 10.96 17.49
N GLY A 16 44.71 10.21 16.68
CA GLY A 16 44.33 8.82 16.96
C GLY A 16 42.84 8.51 16.85
N MET A 17 42.25 8.60 15.65
CA MET A 17 40.99 7.88 15.40
C MET A 17 41.29 6.39 15.29
N PRO A 18 40.57 5.50 16.01
CA PRO A 18 40.58 4.10 15.66
C PRO A 18 39.80 3.94 14.36
N THR A 19 40.49 3.46 13.33
CA THR A 19 39.90 2.86 12.14
C THR A 19 38.94 1.76 12.58
N VAL A 20 37.66 1.90 12.24
CA VAL A 20 36.68 0.83 12.37
C VAL A 20 36.89 -0.11 11.19
N ASP A 21 37.92 -0.95 11.30
CA ASP A 21 37.99 -2.22 10.58
C ASP A 21 37.58 -3.31 11.55
N GLY A 22 36.51 -4.01 11.19
CA GLY A 22 35.90 -5.04 12.03
C GLY A 22 34.82 -5.79 11.27
N ALA A 23 35.18 -6.26 10.07
CA ALA A 23 34.42 -7.26 9.34
C ALA A 23 34.12 -8.46 10.26
N SER A 24 32.85 -8.62 10.56
CA SER A 24 32.25 -9.86 11.06
C SER A 24 31.06 -10.20 10.16
N THR A 25 31.35 -10.28 8.86
CA THR A 25 30.49 -10.95 7.89
C THR A 25 30.66 -12.45 8.07
N GLY A 26 29.62 -13.15 8.50
CA GLY A 26 29.59 -14.61 8.43
C GLY A 26 29.95 -15.05 7.00
N SER A 27 31.05 -15.78 6.86
CA SER A 27 31.59 -16.22 5.59
C SER A 27 30.58 -17.16 4.87
N GLY A 28 30.13 -16.78 3.66
CA GLY A 28 29.74 -17.75 2.62
C GLY A 28 28.29 -17.78 2.13
N PHE A 29 27.37 -16.92 2.59
CA PHE A 29 25.95 -16.98 2.18
C PHE A 29 25.52 -15.89 1.19
N ILE A 30 25.71 -14.62 1.58
CA ILE A 30 25.49 -13.43 0.73
C ILE A 30 26.71 -12.53 0.91
N THR A 31 27.27 -12.06 -0.20
CA THR A 31 28.39 -11.12 -0.25
C THR A 31 27.86 -9.72 -0.51
N SER A 32 28.34 -8.73 0.23
CA SER A 32 28.04 -7.32 -0.02
C SER A 32 29.21 -6.65 -0.74
N THR A 33 28.89 -5.85 -1.74
CA THR A 33 29.84 -5.03 -2.51
C THR A 33 29.15 -3.74 -2.95
N GLU A 34 29.79 -2.98 -3.84
CA GLU A 34 29.28 -1.73 -4.37
C GLU A 34 29.53 -1.65 -5.89
N VAL A 35 28.51 -1.22 -6.64
CA VAL A 35 28.61 -0.91 -8.07
C VAL A 35 28.09 0.50 -8.28
N ASP A 36 28.91 1.40 -8.84
CA ASP A 36 28.55 2.82 -9.07
C ASP A 36 27.96 3.53 -7.84
N ARG A 37 28.47 3.20 -6.66
CA ARG A 37 27.99 3.69 -5.35
C ARG A 37 26.61 3.20 -4.94
N ILE A 38 26.11 2.14 -5.57
CA ILE A 38 24.89 1.44 -5.20
C ILE A 38 25.28 0.20 -4.38
N PRO A 39 24.77 0.07 -3.13
CA PRO A 39 24.94 -1.15 -2.35
C PRO A 39 24.45 -2.37 -3.13
N THR A 40 25.29 -3.39 -3.23
CA THR A 40 25.04 -4.58 -4.06
C THR A 40 25.17 -5.85 -3.23
N LEU A 41 24.18 -6.73 -3.34
CA LEU A 41 24.15 -8.05 -2.71
C LEU A 41 24.33 -9.16 -3.76
N LEU A 42 25.24 -10.09 -3.50
CA LEU A 42 25.57 -11.21 -4.39
C LEU A 42 25.42 -12.54 -3.66
N ALA A 43 24.92 -13.57 -4.35
CA ALA A 43 24.97 -14.94 -3.86
C ALA A 43 25.03 -15.94 -5.02
N PRO A 44 25.91 -16.96 -4.96
CA PRO A 44 26.01 -17.95 -6.02
C PRO A 44 24.75 -18.79 -6.18
N THR A 45 24.58 -19.32 -7.40
CA THR A 45 23.61 -20.37 -7.73
C THR A 45 24.34 -21.59 -8.24
N SER A 46 23.99 -22.77 -7.72
CA SER A 46 24.50 -24.06 -8.14
C SER A 46 23.99 -24.40 -9.54
N GLY A 47 24.88 -24.86 -10.42
CA GLY A 47 24.49 -25.45 -11.70
C GLY A 47 24.46 -24.51 -12.91
N GLY A 48 25.00 -23.30 -12.81
CA GLY A 48 25.20 -22.42 -13.98
C GLY A 48 23.92 -21.99 -14.69
N GLY A 49 22.82 -21.86 -13.92
CA GLY A 49 21.54 -21.36 -14.41
C GLY A 49 21.57 -19.87 -14.77
N PRO A 50 20.44 -19.30 -15.23
CA PRO A 50 20.36 -17.90 -15.60
C PRO A 50 20.67 -16.98 -14.41
N VAL A 51 21.39 -15.90 -14.68
CA VAL A 51 21.61 -14.81 -13.73
C VAL A 51 20.30 -14.09 -13.52
N THR A 52 19.88 -13.93 -12.27
CA THR A 52 18.73 -13.14 -11.88
C THR A 52 19.21 -11.94 -11.07
N ALA A 53 18.75 -10.74 -11.43
CA ALA A 53 19.11 -9.51 -10.75
C ALA A 53 17.88 -8.63 -10.52
N GLY A 54 17.94 -7.82 -9.47
CA GLY A 54 16.92 -6.82 -9.18
C GLY A 54 17.52 -5.51 -8.68
N LEU A 55 17.08 -4.40 -9.27
CA LEU A 55 17.41 -3.05 -8.84
C LEU A 55 16.21 -2.44 -8.13
N TYR A 56 16.33 -2.21 -6.83
CA TYR A 56 15.28 -1.69 -5.98
C TYR A 56 15.50 -0.22 -5.69
N PHE A 57 14.43 0.56 -5.75
CA PHE A 57 14.38 1.94 -5.31
C PHE A 57 13.41 2.07 -4.15
N ARG A 58 13.80 2.79 -3.09
CA ARG A 58 12.86 3.17 -2.02
C ARG A 58 11.98 4.24 -2.65
N VAL A 59 10.90 3.88 -3.32
CA VAL A 59 9.80 4.74 -3.74
C VAL A 59 8.66 3.88 -4.22
N GLY A 60 7.45 4.12 -3.72
CA GLY A 60 6.27 3.40 -4.14
C GLY A 60 5.03 4.28 -4.11
N ALA A 61 3.87 3.66 -4.36
CA ALA A 61 2.60 4.37 -4.42
C ALA A 61 2.27 5.15 -3.12
N ALA A 62 2.75 4.70 -1.96
CA ALA A 62 2.51 5.36 -0.69
C ALA A 62 3.31 6.67 -0.49
N ASP A 63 4.28 6.97 -1.36
CA ASP A 63 5.03 8.22 -1.33
C ASP A 63 4.36 9.36 -2.11
N GLU A 64 3.33 9.03 -2.86
CA GLU A 64 2.59 9.96 -3.70
C GLU A 64 1.48 10.66 -2.91
N THR A 65 0.86 11.65 -3.54
CA THR A 65 -0.45 12.17 -3.13
C THR A 65 -1.53 11.58 -4.03
N LEU A 66 -2.79 11.57 -3.60
CA LEU A 66 -3.87 11.07 -4.46
C LEU A 66 -3.97 11.85 -5.79
N ALA A 67 -3.71 13.16 -5.77
CA ALA A 67 -3.71 13.98 -6.98
C ALA A 67 -2.56 13.65 -7.95
N THR A 68 -1.44 13.13 -7.43
CA THR A 68 -0.28 12.71 -8.22
C THR A 68 -0.20 11.18 -8.38
N ALA A 69 -1.24 10.44 -7.98
CA ALA A 69 -1.21 8.98 -7.95
C ALA A 69 -0.91 8.40 -9.35
N GLY A 70 0.01 7.44 -9.44
CA GLY A 70 0.50 6.81 -10.68
C GLY A 70 1.77 7.43 -11.26
N LEU A 71 2.41 8.38 -10.57
CA LEU A 71 3.63 9.02 -11.07
C LEU A 71 4.81 8.04 -11.10
N THR A 72 5.01 7.29 -10.02
CA THR A 72 6.08 6.28 -9.90
C THR A 72 5.88 5.15 -10.90
N HIS A 73 4.65 4.68 -11.05
CA HIS A 73 4.28 3.67 -12.04
C HIS A 73 4.49 4.14 -13.48
N LEU A 74 4.22 5.42 -13.76
CA LEU A 74 4.52 6.01 -15.06
C LEU A 74 6.04 6.15 -15.32
N VAL A 75 6.84 6.47 -14.30
CA VAL A 75 8.31 6.47 -14.42
C VAL A 75 8.83 5.06 -14.72
N GLU A 76 8.29 4.04 -14.07
CA GLU A 76 8.60 2.63 -14.33
C GLU A 76 8.36 2.27 -15.80
N HIS A 77 7.17 2.58 -16.33
CA HIS A 77 6.82 2.35 -17.74
C HIS A 77 7.79 3.05 -18.71
N LEU A 78 8.08 4.32 -18.46
CA LEU A 78 9.01 5.09 -19.29
C LEU A 78 10.43 4.53 -19.23
N ALA A 79 10.88 4.06 -18.06
CA ALA A 79 12.18 3.44 -17.88
C ALA A 79 12.32 2.09 -18.62
N LEU A 80 11.22 1.35 -18.74
CA LEU A 80 11.19 0.04 -19.41
C LEU A 80 11.01 0.12 -20.92
N HIS A 81 10.58 1.26 -21.46
CA HIS A 81 10.21 1.37 -22.87
C HIS A 81 11.25 0.78 -23.84
N ARG A 82 12.52 1.20 -23.68
CA ARG A 82 13.58 0.93 -24.66
C ARG A 82 13.92 -0.56 -24.78
N HIS A 83 13.43 -1.39 -23.87
CA HIS A 83 13.74 -2.82 -23.85
C HIS A 83 12.81 -3.68 -24.71
N GLY A 84 11.63 -3.16 -25.11
CA GLY A 84 10.68 -3.88 -25.97
C GLY A 84 10.22 -5.21 -25.38
N VAL A 85 9.09 -5.75 -25.81
CA VAL A 85 8.60 -7.07 -25.36
C VAL A 85 9.54 -8.14 -25.90
N SER A 86 10.67 -8.40 -25.23
CA SER A 86 11.56 -9.52 -25.53
C SER A 86 11.11 -10.77 -24.78
N ASP A 87 11.49 -11.95 -25.26
CA ASP A 87 11.18 -13.26 -24.65
C ASP A 87 11.83 -13.49 -23.27
N LEU A 88 12.42 -12.45 -22.66
CA LEU A 88 13.02 -12.44 -21.34
C LEU A 88 11.95 -12.26 -20.25
N HIS A 89 12.13 -12.95 -19.11
CA HIS A 89 11.35 -12.71 -17.90
C HIS A 89 11.86 -11.46 -17.17
N TYR A 90 11.71 -10.27 -17.75
CA TYR A 90 11.89 -9.02 -17.02
C TYR A 90 10.55 -8.48 -16.52
N ASN A 91 10.50 -8.03 -15.27
CA ASN A 91 9.33 -7.43 -14.65
C ASN A 91 9.77 -6.13 -13.93
N GLY A 92 9.09 -5.03 -14.26
CA GLY A 92 9.00 -3.89 -13.35
C GLY A 92 7.77 -4.06 -12.46
N SER A 93 7.85 -3.56 -11.22
CA SER A 93 6.63 -3.33 -10.46
C SER A 93 6.82 -2.25 -9.40
N THR A 94 5.81 -1.38 -9.32
CA THR A 94 5.64 -0.40 -8.24
C THR A 94 4.82 -1.01 -7.11
N ALA A 95 5.46 -1.27 -5.97
CA ALA A 95 4.81 -1.67 -4.73
C ALA A 95 4.40 -0.44 -3.90
N ALA A 96 3.85 -0.66 -2.69
CA ALA A 96 3.46 0.43 -1.82
C ALA A 96 4.63 1.33 -1.40
N THR A 97 5.81 0.77 -1.13
CA THR A 97 6.96 1.51 -0.54
C THR A 97 8.25 1.42 -1.34
N HIS A 98 8.26 0.66 -2.43
CA HIS A 98 9.43 0.45 -3.27
C HIS A 98 9.01 0.16 -4.71
N THR A 99 9.93 0.39 -5.63
CA THR A 99 9.80 0.08 -7.05
C THR A 99 10.99 -0.78 -7.42
N HIS A 100 10.76 -1.83 -8.19
CA HIS A 100 11.84 -2.73 -8.58
C HIS A 100 11.82 -3.04 -10.07
N PHE A 101 13.03 -3.25 -10.61
CA PHE A 101 13.27 -3.74 -11.95
C PHE A 101 14.03 -5.07 -11.82
N VAL A 102 13.40 -6.18 -12.19
CA VAL A 102 13.95 -7.52 -12.06
C VAL A 102 14.08 -8.17 -13.42
N VAL A 103 15.18 -8.87 -13.65
CA VAL A 103 15.49 -9.58 -14.91
C VAL A 103 16.14 -10.92 -14.59
N SER A 104 15.85 -11.94 -15.40
CA SER A 104 16.53 -13.23 -15.38
C SER A 104 16.94 -13.62 -16.80
N GLY A 105 18.22 -13.97 -17.01
CA GLY A 105 18.76 -14.29 -18.32
C GLY A 105 20.26 -14.61 -18.30
N THR A 106 20.92 -14.49 -19.44
CA THR A 106 22.39 -14.52 -19.54
C THR A 106 23.01 -13.27 -18.88
N PRO A 107 24.29 -13.31 -18.45
CA PRO A 107 24.97 -12.14 -17.90
C PRO A 107 24.89 -10.91 -18.81
N GLU A 108 25.04 -11.09 -20.12
CA GLU A 108 24.98 -10.03 -21.13
C GLU A 108 23.58 -9.41 -21.21
N GLU A 109 22.52 -10.21 -21.16
CA GLU A 109 21.13 -9.74 -21.15
C GLU A 109 20.81 -8.96 -19.87
N VAL A 110 21.29 -9.44 -18.71
CA VAL A 110 21.12 -8.74 -17.42
C VAL A 110 21.82 -7.38 -17.44
N VAL A 111 23.06 -7.32 -17.94
CA VAL A 111 23.82 -6.07 -18.10
C VAL A 111 23.10 -5.12 -19.04
N ALA A 112 22.68 -5.60 -20.23
CA ALA A 112 21.97 -4.78 -21.21
C ALA A 112 20.68 -4.19 -20.62
N TYR A 113 19.91 -5.00 -19.89
CA TYR A 113 18.67 -4.58 -19.25
C TYR A 113 18.91 -3.50 -18.19
N LEU A 114 19.78 -3.76 -17.21
CA LEU A 114 20.03 -2.83 -16.10
C LEU A 114 20.66 -1.52 -16.58
N ASN A 115 21.59 -1.58 -17.54
CA ASN A 115 22.18 -0.39 -18.15
C ASN A 115 21.11 0.45 -18.86
N GLY A 116 20.21 -0.19 -19.62
CA GLY A 116 19.15 0.51 -20.33
C GLY A 116 18.09 1.11 -19.40
N VAL A 117 17.78 0.45 -18.27
CA VAL A 117 16.92 1.01 -17.21
C VAL A 117 17.59 2.24 -16.61
N CYS A 118 18.85 2.16 -16.18
CA CYS A 118 19.57 3.29 -15.60
C CYS A 118 19.74 4.45 -16.59
N ALA A 119 20.03 4.16 -17.86
CA ALA A 119 20.10 5.16 -18.92
C ALA A 119 18.74 5.86 -19.12
N SER A 120 17.64 5.13 -19.11
CA SER A 120 16.29 5.72 -19.22
C SER A 120 15.91 6.51 -17.98
N LEU A 121 16.30 6.07 -16.78
CA LEU A 121 16.05 6.83 -15.54
C LEU A 121 16.85 8.15 -15.50
N ARG A 122 18.05 8.19 -16.09
CA ARG A 122 18.83 9.43 -16.28
C ARG A 122 18.19 10.39 -17.29
N ASP A 123 17.59 9.84 -18.35
CA ASP A 123 17.01 10.59 -19.46
C ASP A 123 15.70 9.92 -19.91
N LEU A 124 14.60 10.26 -19.21
CA LEU A 124 13.31 9.62 -19.44
C LEU A 124 12.74 9.97 -20.83
N PRO A 125 12.23 8.97 -21.57
CA PRO A 125 11.62 9.16 -22.89
C PRO A 125 10.22 9.79 -22.81
N VAL A 126 10.12 11.00 -22.25
CA VAL A 126 8.85 11.69 -21.97
C VAL A 126 8.08 12.07 -23.24
N GLU A 127 8.69 12.02 -24.41
CA GLU A 127 7.99 12.10 -25.69
C GLU A 127 6.93 11.00 -25.86
N ARG A 128 7.08 9.88 -25.14
CA ARG A 128 6.11 8.78 -25.10
C ARG A 128 5.09 8.88 -23.98
N LEU A 129 5.14 9.94 -23.17
CA LEU A 129 4.26 10.15 -22.03
C LEU A 129 2.77 9.98 -22.38
N ALA A 130 2.35 10.52 -23.53
CA ALA A 130 0.96 10.38 -23.98
C ALA A 130 0.58 8.93 -24.26
N THR A 131 1.45 8.16 -24.91
CA THR A 131 1.23 6.75 -25.22
C THR A 131 1.19 5.89 -23.96
N GLU A 132 2.16 6.07 -23.06
CA GLU A 132 2.21 5.27 -21.82
C GLU A 132 1.01 5.52 -20.90
N ARG A 133 0.45 6.74 -20.90
CA ARG A 133 -0.81 7.02 -20.19
C ARG A 133 -1.98 6.19 -20.68
N GLU A 134 -2.13 6.04 -22.00
CA GLU A 134 -3.23 5.24 -22.56
C GLU A 134 -3.04 3.75 -22.27
N ILE A 135 -1.78 3.28 -22.25
CA ILE A 135 -1.46 1.90 -21.84
C ILE A 135 -1.86 1.68 -20.38
N LEU A 136 -1.44 2.57 -19.48
CA LEU A 136 -1.77 2.51 -18.06
C LEU A 136 -3.28 2.56 -17.78
N ARG A 137 -4.01 3.41 -18.51
CA ARG A 137 -5.48 3.45 -18.41
C ARG A 137 -6.12 2.13 -18.84
N THR A 138 -5.62 1.54 -19.92
CA THR A 138 -6.09 0.24 -20.41
C THR A 138 -5.82 -0.85 -19.37
N GLU A 139 -4.62 -0.84 -18.78
CA GLU A 139 -4.24 -1.78 -17.72
C GLU A 139 -5.14 -1.61 -16.49
N GLN A 140 -5.35 -0.38 -16.03
CA GLN A 140 -6.22 -0.08 -14.90
C GLN A 140 -7.67 -0.53 -15.13
N ALA A 141 -8.17 -0.45 -16.38
CA ALA A 141 -9.50 -0.93 -16.75
C ALA A 141 -9.57 -2.48 -16.77
N GLY A 142 -8.48 -3.15 -17.15
CA GLY A 142 -8.38 -4.62 -17.19
C GLY A 142 -8.02 -5.28 -15.86
N ARG A 143 -7.44 -4.54 -14.90
CA ARG A 143 -7.07 -5.06 -13.58
C ARG A 143 -8.32 -5.48 -12.79
N GLY A 144 -8.46 -6.80 -12.60
CA GLY A 144 -9.42 -7.33 -11.63
C GLY A 144 -9.08 -6.82 -10.23
N ARG A 145 -10.05 -6.23 -9.53
CA ARG A 145 -9.86 -5.81 -8.14
C ARG A 145 -9.84 -7.06 -7.26
N GLY A 146 -8.64 -7.53 -6.92
CA GLY A 146 -8.46 -8.65 -6.01
C GLY A 146 -9.21 -8.44 -4.69
N PRO A 147 -9.51 -9.51 -3.94
CA PRO A 147 -10.37 -9.46 -2.75
C PRO A 147 -9.91 -8.44 -1.70
N ASN A 148 -8.61 -8.14 -1.62
CA ASN A 148 -8.02 -7.26 -0.61
C ASN A 148 -7.92 -5.79 -1.06
N HIS A 149 -8.27 -5.48 -2.32
CA HIS A 149 -8.02 -4.17 -2.93
C HIS A 149 -8.64 -2.99 -2.16
N GLN A 150 -9.70 -3.20 -1.39
CA GLN A 150 -10.37 -2.12 -0.65
C GLN A 150 -9.82 -1.89 0.76
N LEU A 151 -9.16 -2.88 1.36
CA LEU A 151 -8.72 -2.81 2.75
C LEU A 151 -7.74 -1.64 3.01
N PRO A 152 -6.76 -1.35 2.12
CA PRO A 152 -5.89 -0.20 2.32
C PRO A 152 -6.65 1.12 2.38
N LEU A 153 -7.64 1.35 1.52
CA LEU A 153 -8.51 2.53 1.59
C LEU A 153 -9.26 2.63 2.91
N TRP A 154 -9.81 1.53 3.41
CA TRP A 154 -10.58 1.55 4.65
C TRP A 154 -9.69 1.79 5.86
N ARG A 155 -8.48 1.23 5.85
CA ARG A 155 -7.49 1.32 6.92
C ARG A 155 -6.77 2.67 6.94
N TYR A 156 -6.24 3.10 5.81
CA TYR A 156 -5.30 4.22 5.71
C TYR A 156 -5.92 5.49 5.13
N GLY A 157 -7.10 5.39 4.51
CA GLY A 157 -7.76 6.52 3.86
C GLY A 157 -7.20 6.82 2.47
N ALA A 158 -7.31 8.07 2.03
CA ALA A 158 -6.93 8.52 0.68
C ALA A 158 -5.47 9.03 0.59
N ARG A 159 -4.55 8.40 1.32
CA ARG A 159 -3.13 8.79 1.40
C ARG A 159 -2.24 7.60 1.72
N GLY A 160 -0.94 7.75 1.46
CA GLY A 160 0.05 6.77 1.90
C GLY A 160 -0.30 5.38 1.39
N TYR A 161 -0.21 4.40 2.27
CA TYR A 161 -0.57 3.00 2.00
C TYR A 161 -1.98 2.80 1.44
N GLY A 162 -2.91 3.73 1.68
CA GLY A 162 -4.26 3.67 1.15
C GLY A 162 -4.35 3.91 -0.36
N LEU A 163 -3.34 4.55 -0.98
CA LEU A 163 -3.35 4.91 -2.41
C LEU A 163 -3.39 3.70 -3.34
N ALA A 164 -2.96 2.52 -2.89
CA ALA A 164 -3.07 1.26 -3.63
C ALA A 164 -4.53 0.87 -3.98
N SER A 165 -5.51 1.48 -3.31
CA SER A 165 -6.93 1.26 -3.54
C SER A 165 -7.58 2.28 -4.50
N TYR A 166 -6.83 3.29 -4.97
CA TYR A 166 -7.37 4.40 -5.75
C TYR A 166 -6.95 4.34 -7.22
N PRO A 167 -7.73 4.97 -8.12
CA PRO A 167 -7.29 5.26 -9.48
C PRO A 167 -6.04 6.15 -9.49
N GLU A 168 -5.19 5.95 -10.49
CA GLU A 168 -3.97 6.72 -10.72
C GLU A 168 -4.29 8.07 -11.40
N TYR A 169 -4.86 9.01 -10.64
CA TYR A 169 -5.32 10.30 -11.15
C TYR A 169 -4.21 11.18 -11.76
N GLY A 170 -2.95 11.01 -11.33
CA GLY A 170 -1.81 11.74 -11.88
C GLY A 170 -1.61 11.50 -13.38
N THR A 171 -1.99 10.33 -13.88
CA THR A 171 -1.91 9.97 -15.31
C THR A 171 -2.79 10.85 -16.21
N LEU A 172 -3.74 11.61 -15.63
CA LEU A 172 -4.64 12.47 -16.38
C LEU A 172 -4.06 13.84 -16.72
N HIS A 173 -3.17 14.38 -15.87
CA HIS A 173 -2.86 15.82 -15.90
C HIS A 173 -1.39 16.18 -15.72
N LEU A 174 -0.55 15.28 -15.19
CA LEU A 174 0.84 15.62 -14.87
C LEU A 174 1.62 16.07 -16.10
N THR A 175 2.68 16.86 -15.92
CA THR A 175 3.54 17.31 -17.02
C THR A 175 4.77 16.42 -17.18
N ALA A 176 5.43 16.50 -18.33
CA ALA A 176 6.72 15.84 -18.52
C ALA A 176 7.76 16.29 -17.47
N ASP A 177 7.74 17.57 -17.11
CA ASP A 177 8.67 18.12 -16.11
C ASP A 177 8.39 17.56 -14.71
N ALA A 178 7.12 17.43 -14.31
CA ALA A 178 6.78 16.78 -13.03
C ALA A 178 7.26 15.32 -12.97
N VAL A 179 7.21 14.59 -14.10
CA VAL A 179 7.70 13.21 -14.19
C VAL A 179 9.22 13.16 -14.09
N ARG A 180 9.94 14.06 -14.77
CA ARG A 180 11.41 14.18 -14.66
C ARG A 180 11.86 14.56 -13.26
N ASP A 181 11.21 15.54 -12.65
CA ASP A 181 11.52 16.02 -11.30
C ASP A 181 11.33 14.90 -10.27
N TRP A 182 10.27 14.10 -10.40
CA TRP A 182 10.07 12.93 -9.57
C TRP A 182 11.20 11.90 -9.76
N ALA A 183 11.53 11.57 -11.01
CA ALA A 183 12.59 10.61 -11.30
C ALA A 183 13.94 11.06 -10.71
N ALA A 184 14.32 12.32 -10.91
CA ALA A 184 15.55 12.91 -10.37
C ALA A 184 15.58 12.94 -8.83
N THR A 185 14.42 13.02 -8.18
CA THR A 185 14.31 13.06 -6.72
C THR A 185 14.37 11.67 -6.07
N TRP A 186 13.76 10.66 -6.71
CA TRP A 186 13.52 9.36 -6.10
C TRP A 186 14.37 8.22 -6.69
N PHE A 187 14.68 8.25 -7.98
CA PHE A 187 15.46 7.20 -8.67
C PHE A 187 16.95 7.57 -8.69
N THR A 188 17.54 7.62 -7.50
CA THR A 188 18.93 8.03 -7.26
C THR A 188 19.76 6.88 -6.71
N ARG A 189 21.09 6.91 -6.88
CA ARG A 189 21.98 5.85 -6.37
C ARG A 189 21.91 5.69 -4.85
N ASP A 190 21.77 6.80 -4.13
CA ASP A 190 21.66 6.84 -2.66
C ASP A 190 20.30 6.30 -2.17
N ASN A 191 19.35 6.13 -3.08
CA ASN A 191 18.02 5.62 -2.84
C ASN A 191 17.77 4.23 -3.49
N ALA A 192 18.84 3.58 -3.96
CA ALA A 192 18.80 2.27 -4.61
C ALA A 192 19.51 1.17 -3.79
N VAL A 193 19.19 -0.10 -4.09
CA VAL A 193 19.94 -1.31 -3.69
C VAL A 193 19.87 -2.29 -4.87
N LEU A 194 21.00 -2.87 -5.25
CA LEU A 194 21.08 -3.94 -6.24
C LEU A 194 21.20 -5.29 -5.54
N TRP A 195 20.57 -6.31 -6.09
CA TRP A 195 20.89 -7.70 -5.79
C TRP A 195 21.05 -8.51 -7.08
N MET A 196 21.90 -9.53 -7.05
CA MET A 196 22.16 -10.37 -8.21
C MET A 196 22.65 -11.76 -7.80
N THR A 197 22.16 -12.79 -8.48
CA THR A 197 22.69 -14.15 -8.34
C THR A 197 24.02 -14.27 -9.08
N GLY A 198 25.06 -14.76 -8.42
CA GLY A 198 26.40 -14.93 -8.98
C GLY A 198 27.49 -14.70 -7.93
N ASP A 199 28.70 -15.17 -8.22
CA ASP A 199 29.87 -14.96 -7.37
C ASP A 199 30.48 -13.56 -7.53
N THR A 200 30.30 -12.96 -8.71
CA THR A 200 30.91 -11.69 -9.10
C THR A 200 29.94 -10.83 -9.88
N VAL A 201 30.17 -9.52 -9.87
CA VAL A 201 29.45 -8.58 -10.74
C VAL A 201 29.88 -8.81 -12.20
N PRO A 202 28.94 -8.99 -13.15
CA PRO A 202 29.25 -9.07 -14.57
C PRO A 202 29.96 -7.81 -15.09
N GLU A 203 30.91 -7.98 -16.01
CA GLU A 203 31.58 -6.86 -16.65
C GLU A 203 30.61 -6.01 -17.49
N GLY A 204 30.89 -4.71 -17.60
CA GLY A 204 30.11 -3.79 -18.45
C GLY A 204 28.84 -3.22 -17.81
N LEU A 205 28.58 -3.51 -16.54
CA LEU A 205 27.48 -2.91 -15.79
C LEU A 205 27.74 -1.40 -15.57
N ASP A 206 26.80 -0.56 -16.00
CA ASP A 206 26.75 0.90 -15.82
C ASP A 206 25.42 1.27 -15.12
N LEU A 207 25.48 1.37 -13.80
CA LEU A 207 24.38 1.80 -12.95
C LEU A 207 24.52 3.26 -12.54
N THR A 208 25.22 4.08 -13.33
CA THR A 208 25.39 5.50 -13.03
C THR A 208 24.02 6.16 -12.84
N LEU A 209 23.71 6.60 -11.63
CA LEU A 209 22.47 7.32 -11.34
C LEU A 209 22.79 8.67 -10.67
N PRO A 210 21.87 9.64 -10.74
CA PRO A 210 22.02 10.89 -10.02
C PRO A 210 22.27 10.66 -8.53
N ALA A 211 23.05 11.55 -7.93
CA ALA A 211 23.18 11.61 -6.48
C ALA A 211 21.85 12.06 -5.86
N GLY A 212 21.54 11.58 -4.68
CA GLY A 212 20.33 11.94 -3.94
C GLY A 212 20.49 11.67 -2.46
N ARG A 213 19.48 11.07 -1.87
CA ARG A 213 19.49 10.60 -0.47
C ARG A 213 18.60 9.38 -0.33
N ARG A 214 18.90 8.54 0.67
CA ARG A 214 17.96 7.52 1.14
C ARG A 214 16.72 8.21 1.68
N GLN A 215 15.55 7.91 1.12
CA GLN A 215 14.30 8.49 1.58
C GLN A 215 13.68 7.60 2.67
N PRO A 216 13.06 8.18 3.71
CA PRO A 216 12.44 7.40 4.78
C PRO A 216 11.17 6.70 4.27
N LEU A 217 10.72 5.67 4.98
CA LEU A 217 9.40 5.08 4.72
C LEU A 217 8.28 6.06 5.09
N PRO A 218 7.15 6.07 4.36
CA PRO A 218 6.02 6.92 4.68
C PRO A 218 5.41 6.51 6.03
N ALA A 219 5.09 7.50 6.87
CA ALA A 219 4.41 7.24 8.14
C ALA A 219 3.00 6.67 7.88
N PRO A 220 2.59 5.57 8.54
CA PRO A 220 1.26 5.02 8.36
C PRO A 220 0.18 5.97 8.90
N THR A 221 -0.89 6.15 8.12
CA THR A 221 -2.09 6.89 8.54
C THR A 221 -3.12 5.94 9.16
N SER A 222 -4.23 6.48 9.67
CA SER A 222 -5.41 5.67 10.01
C SER A 222 -6.70 6.41 9.66
N ALA A 223 -7.60 5.74 8.96
CA ALA A 223 -8.99 6.13 8.74
C ALA A 223 -9.96 5.33 9.63
N LEU A 224 -9.42 4.49 10.53
CA LEU A 224 -10.16 3.69 11.51
C LEU A 224 -9.92 4.28 12.91
N PRO A 225 -10.90 4.97 13.51
CA PRO A 225 -10.75 5.53 14.85
C PRO A 225 -10.78 4.46 15.94
N VAL A 226 -11.35 3.29 15.64
CA VAL A 226 -11.46 2.14 16.55
C VAL A 226 -11.15 0.87 15.75
N THR A 227 -10.32 0.00 16.32
CA THR A 227 -10.10 -1.38 15.88
C THR A 227 -10.29 -2.31 17.08
N PRO A 228 -10.68 -3.59 16.89
CA PRO A 228 -10.99 -4.24 15.62
C PRO A 228 -12.20 -3.64 14.90
N ALA A 229 -12.11 -3.50 13.58
CA ALA A 229 -13.14 -2.89 12.73
C ALA A 229 -13.65 -3.86 11.65
N TYR A 230 -14.89 -3.69 11.21
CA TYR A 230 -15.44 -4.43 10.08
C TYR A 230 -16.07 -3.55 9.01
N LEU A 231 -16.09 -4.04 7.77
CA LEU A 231 -16.90 -3.50 6.69
C LEU A 231 -17.68 -4.61 5.98
N THR A 232 -18.79 -4.23 5.35
CA THR A 232 -19.64 -5.13 4.58
C THR A 232 -19.54 -4.87 3.07
N GLY A 233 -19.63 -5.94 2.28
CA GLY A 233 -19.60 -5.93 0.81
C GLY A 233 -18.37 -6.59 0.20
N GLY A 234 -18.23 -6.55 -1.13
CA GLY A 234 -17.05 -7.03 -1.87
C GLY A 234 -17.15 -8.41 -2.51
N SER A 235 -16.02 -9.10 -2.64
CA SER A 235 -15.75 -10.25 -3.53
C SER A 235 -16.51 -11.55 -3.22
N GLY A 236 -17.44 -11.53 -2.27
CA GLY A 236 -18.23 -12.68 -1.86
C GLY A 236 -17.56 -13.61 -0.84
N GLY A 237 -16.32 -13.32 -0.41
CA GLY A 237 -15.60 -14.02 0.66
C GLY A 237 -15.30 -13.15 1.87
N VAL A 238 -14.56 -13.69 2.84
CA VAL A 238 -14.08 -13.00 4.04
C VAL A 238 -12.61 -12.64 3.87
N VAL A 239 -12.26 -11.39 4.17
CA VAL A 239 -10.86 -10.92 4.17
C VAL A 239 -10.58 -10.27 5.51
N LEU A 240 -9.44 -10.57 6.12
CA LEU A 240 -8.94 -9.94 7.33
C LEU A 240 -7.55 -9.36 7.06
N ASP A 241 -7.34 -8.09 7.38
CA ASP A 241 -6.01 -7.50 7.55
C ASP A 241 -5.79 -7.14 9.01
N GLY A 242 -4.65 -7.50 9.58
CA GLY A 242 -4.20 -6.98 10.87
C GLY A 242 -2.71 -6.61 10.85
N ILE A 243 -2.35 -5.62 11.64
CA ILE A 243 -1.00 -5.07 11.76
C ILE A 243 -0.35 -5.64 13.01
N VAL A 244 0.84 -6.20 12.84
CA VAL A 244 1.62 -6.81 13.93
C VAL A 244 3.06 -6.35 13.84
N ARG A 245 3.79 -6.38 14.96
CA ARG A 245 5.23 -6.21 14.98
C ARG A 245 5.89 -7.26 14.10
N ARG A 246 6.84 -6.78 13.31
CA ARG A 246 7.63 -7.59 12.40
C ARG A 246 8.48 -8.55 13.23
N SER A 247 8.22 -9.86 13.10
CA SER A 247 8.91 -10.87 13.91
C SER A 247 8.79 -12.27 13.31
N THR A 248 9.72 -13.16 13.70
CA THR A 248 9.65 -14.59 13.37
C THR A 248 8.39 -15.25 13.94
N ALA A 249 7.95 -14.85 15.14
CA ALA A 249 6.70 -15.32 15.73
C ALA A 249 5.48 -14.93 14.88
N ALA A 250 5.44 -13.71 14.32
CA ALA A 250 4.36 -13.27 13.46
C ALA A 250 4.27 -14.03 12.13
N ALA A 251 5.41 -14.34 11.51
CA ALA A 251 5.46 -15.18 10.32
C ALA A 251 4.97 -16.62 10.60
N LEU A 252 5.37 -17.21 11.74
CA LEU A 252 4.88 -18.52 12.17
C LEU A 252 3.39 -18.51 12.51
N PHE A 253 2.90 -17.44 13.16
CA PHE A 253 1.49 -17.30 13.47
C PHE A 253 0.63 -17.21 12.21
N ALA A 254 1.08 -16.48 11.18
CA ALA A 254 0.38 -16.42 9.89
C ALA A 254 0.22 -17.83 9.27
N GLU A 255 1.26 -18.66 9.31
CA GLU A 255 1.20 -20.06 8.87
C GLU A 255 0.20 -20.90 9.70
N VAL A 256 0.22 -20.75 11.03
CA VAL A 256 -0.73 -21.45 11.91
C VAL A 256 -2.17 -21.02 11.60
N LEU A 257 -2.43 -19.72 11.45
CA LEU A 257 -3.73 -19.18 11.08
C LEU A 257 -4.21 -19.71 9.73
N GLY A 258 -3.35 -19.68 8.70
CA GLY A 258 -3.67 -20.20 7.36
C GLY A 258 -4.06 -21.67 7.40
N ARG A 259 -3.29 -22.51 8.11
CA ARG A 259 -3.59 -23.94 8.26
C ARG A 259 -4.88 -24.19 9.04
N ALA A 260 -5.15 -23.40 10.09
CA ALA A 260 -6.37 -23.51 10.87
C ALA A 260 -7.60 -23.17 10.01
N LEU A 261 -7.54 -22.05 9.27
CA LEU A 261 -8.60 -21.66 8.32
C LEU A 261 -8.82 -22.72 7.25
N PHE A 262 -7.74 -23.23 6.63
CA PHE A 262 -7.84 -24.28 5.63
C PHE A 262 -8.48 -25.56 6.18
N THR A 263 -8.08 -25.99 7.38
CA THR A 263 -8.62 -27.20 8.01
C THR A 263 -10.12 -27.03 8.33
N ASP A 264 -10.49 -25.94 8.97
CA ASP A 264 -11.85 -25.78 9.48
C ASP A 264 -12.84 -25.36 8.39
N LEU A 265 -12.44 -24.46 7.48
CA LEU A 265 -13.33 -23.93 6.43
C LEU A 265 -13.39 -24.83 5.19
N ARG A 266 -12.26 -25.40 4.75
CA ARG A 266 -12.19 -26.23 3.54
C ARG A 266 -12.35 -27.71 3.85
N GLN A 267 -11.51 -28.28 4.72
CA GLN A 267 -11.48 -29.73 4.91
C GLN A 267 -12.68 -30.25 5.72
N LYS A 268 -13.03 -29.60 6.83
CA LYS A 268 -14.14 -30.03 7.69
C LYS A 268 -15.48 -29.44 7.25
N GLY A 269 -15.53 -28.12 7.00
CA GLY A 269 -16.76 -27.41 6.68
C GLY A 269 -17.21 -27.51 5.22
N GLY A 270 -16.28 -27.62 4.26
CA GLY A 270 -16.59 -27.56 2.83
C GLY A 270 -17.22 -26.24 2.40
N TYR A 271 -16.94 -25.15 3.12
CA TYR A 271 -17.54 -23.83 2.92
C TYR A 271 -16.72 -22.94 1.98
N SER A 272 -15.40 -23.17 1.95
CA SER A 272 -14.42 -22.42 1.17
C SER A 272 -13.54 -23.39 0.38
N TYR A 273 -13.13 -23.00 -0.83
CA TYR A 273 -12.08 -23.67 -1.58
C TYR A 273 -10.72 -23.03 -1.31
N THR A 274 -10.63 -21.70 -1.31
CA THR A 274 -9.41 -20.95 -1.06
C THR A 274 -9.48 -20.33 0.32
N ALA A 275 -8.75 -20.92 1.28
CA ALA A 275 -8.57 -20.38 2.62
C ALA A 275 -7.07 -20.35 2.94
N ASP A 276 -6.51 -19.15 3.07
CA ASP A 276 -5.06 -18.97 3.26
C ASP A 276 -4.74 -17.69 4.05
N CYS A 277 -3.49 -17.56 4.47
CA CYS A 277 -2.98 -16.45 5.24
C CYS A 277 -1.55 -16.08 4.81
N GLY A 278 -1.32 -14.80 4.52
CA GLY A 278 -0.03 -14.26 4.14
C GLY A 278 0.55 -13.34 5.21
N TYR A 279 1.88 -13.25 5.23
CA TYR A 279 2.65 -12.29 6.03
C TYR A 279 3.45 -11.38 5.11
N HIS A 280 3.28 -10.07 5.25
CA HIS A 280 3.90 -9.08 4.37
C HIS A 280 4.49 -7.93 5.19
N PRO A 281 5.82 -7.69 5.15
CA PRO A 281 6.40 -6.49 5.75
C PRO A 281 5.72 -5.22 5.21
N ARG A 282 5.30 -4.34 6.12
CA ARG A 282 4.73 -3.03 5.77
C ARG A 282 5.78 -1.94 5.81
N ASP A 283 6.58 -1.97 6.86
CA ASP A 283 7.66 -1.03 7.15
C ASP A 283 8.80 -1.71 7.93
N THR A 284 9.71 -0.92 8.50
CA THR A 284 10.86 -1.39 9.29
C THR A 284 10.45 -2.27 10.46
N ASP A 285 9.36 -1.91 11.16
CA ASP A 285 9.02 -2.45 12.48
C ASP A 285 7.72 -3.28 12.46
N HIS A 286 6.87 -3.12 11.44
CA HIS A 286 5.57 -3.76 11.36
C HIS A 286 5.37 -4.54 10.06
N ALA A 287 4.54 -5.58 10.16
CA ALA A 287 4.03 -6.37 9.08
C ALA A 287 2.50 -6.41 9.08
N THR A 288 1.94 -6.74 7.93
CA THR A 288 0.52 -7.04 7.76
C THR A 288 0.35 -8.54 7.64
N ILE A 289 -0.57 -9.09 8.40
CA ILE A 289 -1.08 -10.45 8.21
C ILE A 289 -2.43 -10.32 7.51
N THR A 290 -2.54 -10.95 6.34
CA THR A 290 -3.74 -10.94 5.53
C THR A 290 -4.28 -12.34 5.38
N ALA A 291 -5.48 -12.60 5.89
CA ALA A 291 -6.15 -13.89 5.77
C ALA A 291 -7.39 -13.76 4.88
N TYR A 292 -7.61 -14.76 4.03
CA TYR A 292 -8.70 -14.78 3.06
C TYR A 292 -9.41 -16.13 3.07
N ALA A 293 -10.73 -16.11 2.94
CA ALA A 293 -11.54 -17.28 2.65
C ALA A 293 -12.62 -16.94 1.60
N ASP A 294 -12.62 -17.64 0.46
CA ASP A 294 -13.69 -17.53 -0.52
C ASP A 294 -14.98 -18.22 -0.05
N ALA A 295 -16.12 -17.83 -0.61
CA ALA A 295 -17.39 -18.47 -0.31
C ALA A 295 -18.37 -18.39 -1.50
N LEU A 296 -19.12 -19.46 -1.72
CA LEU A 296 -20.32 -19.39 -2.55
C LEU A 296 -21.41 -18.58 -1.82
N PRO A 297 -22.32 -17.87 -2.53
CA PRO A 297 -23.35 -17.04 -1.91
C PRO A 297 -24.15 -17.76 -0.81
N GLN A 298 -24.48 -19.04 -1.00
CA GLN A 298 -25.27 -19.84 -0.04
C GLN A 298 -24.45 -20.29 1.19
N LYS A 299 -23.14 -20.07 1.19
CA LYS A 299 -22.19 -20.49 2.25
C LYS A 299 -21.55 -19.32 2.99
N GLN A 300 -21.86 -18.08 2.60
CA GLN A 300 -21.22 -16.88 3.15
C GLN A 300 -21.36 -16.77 4.67
N ASP A 301 -22.56 -16.96 5.22
CA ASP A 301 -22.76 -16.89 6.67
C ASP A 301 -21.96 -17.97 7.43
N ALA A 302 -21.85 -19.17 6.85
CA ALA A 302 -21.09 -20.27 7.43
C ALA A 302 -19.57 -20.01 7.39
N VAL A 303 -19.04 -19.45 6.28
CA VAL A 303 -17.64 -19.03 6.20
C VAL A 303 -17.34 -17.92 7.19
N VAL A 304 -18.21 -16.92 7.31
CA VAL A 304 -18.03 -15.83 8.30
C VAL A 304 -17.98 -16.40 9.72
N GLY A 305 -18.93 -17.25 10.09
CA GLY A 305 -18.95 -17.89 11.41
C GLY A 305 -17.68 -18.69 11.69
N GLY A 306 -17.31 -19.60 10.78
CA GLY A 306 -16.12 -20.44 10.96
C GLY A 306 -14.81 -19.63 10.97
N PHE A 307 -14.72 -18.55 10.21
CA PHE A 307 -13.55 -17.67 10.21
C PHE A 307 -13.40 -16.98 11.58
N ILE A 308 -14.49 -16.44 12.12
CA ILE A 308 -14.51 -15.82 13.45
C ILE A 308 -14.20 -16.85 14.54
N ASP A 309 -14.73 -18.06 14.44
CA ASP A 309 -14.46 -19.14 15.41
C ASP A 309 -12.96 -19.48 15.44
N VAL A 310 -12.30 -19.57 14.28
CA VAL A 310 -10.84 -19.78 14.19
C VAL A 310 -10.08 -18.63 14.86
N LEU A 311 -10.44 -17.37 14.57
CA LEU A 311 -9.79 -16.21 15.20
C LEU A 311 -9.98 -16.22 16.72
N ALA A 312 -11.20 -16.48 17.19
CA ALA A 312 -11.53 -16.53 18.61
C ALA A 312 -10.76 -17.67 19.32
N ARG A 313 -10.70 -18.85 18.70
CA ARG A 313 -9.94 -20.02 19.17
C ARG A 313 -8.46 -19.68 19.38
N LEU A 314 -7.82 -19.12 18.35
CA LEU A 314 -6.40 -18.78 18.39
C LEU A 314 -6.12 -17.66 19.41
N ARG A 315 -6.97 -16.64 19.48
CA ARG A 315 -6.86 -15.55 20.47
C ARG A 315 -7.04 -16.05 21.91
N ALA A 316 -7.93 -17.01 22.15
CA ALA A 316 -8.14 -17.62 23.46
C ALA A 316 -6.99 -18.53 23.91
N GLY A 317 -5.95 -18.69 23.09
CA GLY A 317 -4.72 -19.39 23.46
C GLY A 317 -4.74 -20.89 23.22
N THR A 318 -5.74 -21.41 22.51
CA THR A 318 -5.82 -22.82 22.09
C THR A 318 -4.97 -23.08 20.84
N ILE A 319 -3.71 -22.66 20.91
CA ILE A 319 -2.67 -23.00 19.95
C ILE A 319 -1.89 -24.14 20.59
N ASP A 320 -1.88 -25.31 19.94
CA ASP A 320 -1.17 -26.47 20.46
C ASP A 320 0.31 -26.42 20.05
N GLN A 321 1.19 -27.00 20.89
CA GLN A 321 2.62 -27.12 20.56
C GLN A 321 2.84 -27.82 19.21
N ALA A 322 1.99 -28.78 18.86
CA ALA A 322 2.04 -29.47 17.57
C ALA A 322 1.73 -28.55 16.37
N GLU A 323 0.84 -27.56 16.52
CA GLU A 323 0.58 -26.56 15.47
C GLU A 323 1.82 -25.70 15.23
N LEU A 324 2.46 -25.23 16.30
CA LEU A 324 3.71 -24.47 16.24
C LEU A 324 4.85 -25.31 15.63
N ASP A 325 5.04 -26.55 16.08
CA ASP A 325 6.11 -27.42 15.58
C ASP A 325 5.91 -27.74 14.09
N SER A 326 4.67 -27.90 13.63
CA SER A 326 4.35 -28.09 12.22
C SER A 326 4.66 -26.86 11.37
N ALA A 327 4.32 -25.67 11.86
CA ALA A 327 4.66 -24.41 11.21
C ALA A 327 6.19 -24.21 11.17
N ARG A 328 6.88 -24.44 12.30
CA ARG A 328 8.34 -24.34 12.41
C ARG A 328 9.04 -25.29 11.44
N ALA A 329 8.59 -26.54 11.35
CA ALA A 329 9.15 -27.53 10.43
C ALA A 329 9.01 -27.11 8.96
N LYS A 330 7.91 -26.43 8.57
CA LYS A 330 7.75 -25.89 7.22
C LYS A 330 8.76 -24.79 6.93
N PHE A 331 8.97 -23.85 7.86
CA PHE A 331 9.97 -22.79 7.69
C PHE A 331 11.40 -23.33 7.66
N LEU A 332 11.74 -24.29 8.53
CA LEU A 332 13.08 -24.89 8.56
C LEU A 332 13.44 -25.55 7.21
N LYS A 333 12.48 -26.20 6.54
CA LYS A 333 12.68 -26.77 5.20
C LYS A 333 13.07 -25.73 4.14
N GLN A 334 12.68 -24.47 4.29
CA GLN A 334 13.10 -23.42 3.34
C GLN A 334 14.60 -23.17 3.42
N TYR A 335 15.23 -23.39 4.57
CA TYR A 335 16.68 -23.29 4.78
C TYR A 335 17.44 -24.57 4.41
N GLU A 336 16.76 -25.60 3.89
CA GLU A 336 17.37 -26.81 3.34
C GLU A 336 17.51 -26.75 1.81
N ILE A 337 16.96 -25.71 1.18
CA ILE A 337 16.98 -25.51 -0.28
C ILE A 337 18.42 -25.21 -0.73
N PRO A 338 18.95 -25.87 -1.79
CA PRO A 338 20.19 -25.46 -2.43
C PRO A 338 20.13 -23.98 -2.85
N ASP A 339 21.22 -23.24 -2.70
CA ASP A 339 21.29 -21.82 -3.08
C ASP A 339 20.32 -20.89 -2.31
N ILE A 340 20.05 -21.23 -1.05
CA ILE A 340 19.25 -20.39 -0.14
C ILE A 340 19.77 -18.93 -0.06
N GLY A 341 21.07 -18.70 -0.30
CA GLY A 341 21.64 -17.36 -0.46
C GLY A 341 21.00 -16.58 -1.60
N ALA A 342 21.00 -17.17 -2.80
CA ALA A 342 20.36 -16.60 -3.99
C ALA A 342 18.86 -16.39 -3.78
N ALA A 343 18.16 -17.35 -3.16
CA ALA A 343 16.73 -17.24 -2.88
C ALA A 343 16.40 -16.12 -1.87
N SER A 344 17.34 -15.75 -1.00
CA SER A 344 17.16 -14.74 0.05
C SER A 344 17.50 -13.31 -0.40
N LEU A 345 18.22 -13.15 -1.53
CA LEU A 345 18.67 -11.86 -2.05
C LEU A 345 17.56 -10.80 -2.16
N PRO A 346 16.36 -11.06 -2.73
CA PRO A 346 15.32 -10.04 -2.84
C PRO A 346 14.84 -9.53 -1.48
N SER A 347 14.67 -10.43 -0.50
CA SER A 347 14.25 -10.09 0.85
C SER A 347 15.33 -9.31 1.60
N TYR A 348 16.60 -9.70 1.44
CA TYR A 348 17.72 -9.02 2.08
C TYR A 348 17.94 -7.62 1.51
N ALA A 349 17.81 -7.46 0.20
CA ALA A 349 17.85 -6.15 -0.45
C ALA A 349 16.71 -5.26 0.03
N LEU A 350 15.50 -5.80 0.17
CA LEU A 350 14.36 -5.06 0.70
C LEU A 350 14.56 -4.63 2.15
N ASN A 351 15.10 -5.51 2.99
CA ASN A 351 15.44 -5.18 4.38
C ASN A 351 16.46 -4.06 4.46
N MET A 352 17.53 -4.14 3.68
CA MET A 352 18.52 -3.07 3.58
C MET A 352 17.88 -1.75 3.13
N LEU A 353 16.99 -1.80 2.14
CA LEU A 353 16.27 -0.65 1.62
C LEU A 353 15.34 0.01 2.66
N MET A 354 14.70 -0.82 3.50
CA MET A 354 13.77 -0.41 4.57
C MET A 354 14.46 -0.12 5.91
N GLY A 355 15.77 -0.35 6.01
CA GLY A 355 16.51 -0.23 7.27
C GLY A 355 16.18 -1.32 8.31
N HIS A 356 15.67 -2.47 7.87
CA HIS A 356 15.47 -3.65 8.71
C HIS A 356 16.72 -4.54 8.73
N GLU A 357 16.99 -5.18 9.86
CA GLU A 357 18.15 -6.07 9.98
C GLU A 357 18.02 -7.33 9.10
N ASN A 358 19.17 -7.82 8.63
CA ASN A 358 19.26 -9.10 7.93
C ASN A 358 19.88 -10.13 8.86
N LEU A 359 19.18 -11.24 9.06
CA LEU A 359 19.63 -12.34 9.91
C LEU A 359 20.26 -13.42 9.05
N THR A 360 21.39 -13.96 9.48
CA THR A 360 21.99 -15.15 8.86
C THR A 360 21.06 -16.37 8.96
N PRO A 361 21.25 -17.41 8.14
CA PRO A 361 20.48 -18.64 8.25
C PRO A 361 20.51 -19.28 9.64
N ASP A 362 21.66 -19.23 10.33
CA ASP A 362 21.80 -19.78 11.68
C ASP A 362 21.04 -18.93 12.72
N GLU A 363 21.08 -17.60 12.60
CA GLU A 363 20.28 -16.70 13.43
C GLU A 363 18.78 -16.90 13.18
N HIS A 364 18.35 -17.06 11.94
CA HIS A 364 16.96 -17.40 11.62
C HIS A 364 16.54 -18.73 12.25
N ARG A 365 17.38 -19.78 12.17
CA ARG A 365 17.13 -21.08 12.81
C ARG A 365 17.06 -20.96 14.32
N ALA A 366 17.96 -20.17 14.93
CA ALA A 366 17.95 -19.90 16.36
C ALA A 366 16.69 -19.15 16.79
N GLN A 367 16.27 -18.12 16.06
CA GLN A 367 15.03 -17.40 16.33
C GLN A 367 13.81 -18.32 16.19
N LEU A 368 13.72 -19.13 15.13
CA LEU A 368 12.64 -20.10 14.93
C LEU A 368 12.55 -21.10 16.08
N ALA A 369 13.70 -21.58 16.57
CA ALA A 369 13.77 -22.52 17.70
C ALA A 369 13.34 -21.86 19.02
N ALA A 370 13.61 -20.57 19.20
CA ALA A 370 13.27 -19.83 20.41
C ALA A 370 11.77 -19.47 20.53
N VAL A 371 11.03 -19.39 19.41
CA VAL A 371 9.60 -19.05 19.42
C VAL A 371 8.80 -20.07 20.22
N THR A 372 7.97 -19.58 21.14
CA THR A 372 7.07 -20.32 22.01
C THR A 372 5.61 -20.16 21.59
N VAL A 373 4.73 -20.99 22.15
CA VAL A 373 3.27 -20.85 21.97
C VAL A 373 2.76 -19.52 22.54
N GLU A 374 3.35 -19.00 23.62
CA GLU A 374 2.91 -17.70 24.18
C GLU A 374 3.23 -16.54 23.23
N ASP A 375 4.37 -16.58 22.54
CA ASP A 375 4.69 -15.56 21.52
C ASP A 375 3.64 -15.53 20.40
N LEU A 376 3.16 -16.71 19.97
CA LEU A 376 2.08 -16.80 18.99
C LEU A 376 0.75 -16.25 19.53
N ARG A 377 0.48 -16.40 20.82
CA ARG A 377 -0.70 -15.82 21.48
C ARG A 377 -0.62 -14.30 21.54
N ASP A 378 0.56 -13.76 21.83
CA ASP A 378 0.79 -12.32 21.79
C ASP A 378 0.56 -11.75 20.39
N VAL A 379 1.05 -12.44 19.35
CA VAL A 379 0.73 -12.06 17.96
C VAL A 379 -0.77 -12.17 17.68
N ALA A 380 -1.45 -13.21 18.15
CA ALA A 380 -2.89 -13.36 17.96
C ALA A 380 -3.70 -12.21 18.57
N ARG A 381 -3.29 -11.75 19.77
CA ARG A 381 -3.87 -10.57 20.44
C ARG A 381 -3.60 -9.30 19.63
N GLU A 382 -2.34 -9.09 19.22
CA GLU A 382 -1.91 -7.93 18.43
C GLU A 382 -2.61 -7.84 17.07
N LEU A 383 -2.77 -8.98 16.39
CA LEU A 383 -3.54 -9.08 15.15
C LEU A 383 -4.98 -8.65 15.36
N TYR A 384 -5.62 -9.19 16.40
CA TYR A 384 -7.02 -8.92 16.69
C TYR A 384 -7.24 -7.44 17.08
N ASP A 385 -6.37 -6.86 17.90
CA ASP A 385 -6.49 -5.48 18.36
C ASP A 385 -6.41 -4.46 17.21
N SER A 386 -5.71 -4.79 16.13
CA SER A 386 -5.54 -3.95 14.93
C SER A 386 -6.42 -4.36 13.73
N ALA A 387 -7.23 -5.41 13.88
CA ALA A 387 -7.91 -6.07 12.78
C ALA A 387 -8.88 -5.16 12.02
N LEU A 388 -8.92 -5.34 10.70
CA LEU A 388 -9.95 -4.86 9.80
C LEU A 388 -10.46 -6.05 9.01
N ILE A 389 -11.74 -6.41 9.17
CA ILE A 389 -12.36 -7.54 8.49
C ILE A 389 -13.42 -7.07 7.49
N GLN A 390 -13.39 -7.61 6.28
CA GLN A 390 -14.41 -7.44 5.27
C GLN A 390 -15.24 -8.71 5.15
N VAL A 391 -16.56 -8.57 5.25
CA VAL A 391 -17.52 -9.68 5.17
C VAL A 391 -18.57 -9.40 4.10
N PRO A 392 -19.09 -10.42 3.39
CA PRO A 392 -19.95 -10.21 2.24
C PRO A 392 -21.39 -9.83 2.61
N GLY A 393 -21.83 -10.19 3.83
CA GLY A 393 -23.23 -10.08 4.26
C GLY A 393 -23.39 -9.33 5.58
N ARG A 394 -23.92 -10.01 6.60
CA ARG A 394 -24.17 -9.42 7.91
C ARG A 394 -22.87 -9.00 8.59
N GLY A 395 -22.93 -7.91 9.35
CA GLY A 395 -21.83 -7.46 10.19
C GLY A 395 -21.42 -8.48 11.27
N VAL A 396 -20.24 -8.25 11.85
CA VAL A 396 -19.62 -9.10 12.88
C VAL A 396 -19.46 -8.37 14.21
N ASP A 397 -20.40 -7.47 14.52
CA ASP A 397 -20.48 -6.76 15.81
C ASP A 397 -20.57 -7.70 17.02
N TRP A 398 -21.30 -8.81 16.85
CA TRP A 398 -21.40 -9.89 17.83
C TRP A 398 -20.05 -10.55 18.16
N ALA A 399 -19.04 -10.40 17.29
CA ALA A 399 -17.70 -10.94 17.46
C ALA A 399 -16.71 -9.91 18.03
N GLY A 400 -17.20 -8.76 18.52
CA GLY A 400 -16.37 -7.72 19.13
C GLY A 400 -15.78 -6.70 18.15
N PHE A 401 -16.15 -6.75 16.87
CA PHE A 401 -15.71 -5.77 15.87
C PHE A 401 -16.62 -4.55 15.82
N THR A 402 -16.06 -3.36 15.60
CA THR A 402 -16.83 -2.12 15.41
C THR A 402 -17.05 -1.85 13.93
N GLU A 403 -18.24 -1.39 13.51
CA GLU A 403 -18.43 -1.03 12.10
C GLU A 403 -17.49 0.13 11.73
N ALA A 404 -16.73 -0.02 10.65
CA ALA A 404 -15.88 1.03 10.14
C ALA A 404 -16.72 2.28 9.80
N PRO A 405 -16.23 3.51 10.08
CA PRO A 405 -17.05 4.72 9.96
C PRO A 405 -17.68 4.87 8.57
N GLN A 406 -19.01 4.96 8.53
CA GLN A 406 -19.78 5.25 7.32
C GLN A 406 -20.07 6.75 7.13
N TRP A 407 -19.80 7.55 8.17
CA TRP A 407 -20.11 8.98 8.26
C TRP A 407 -18.97 9.72 8.93
N SER A 408 -18.83 11.02 8.66
CA SER A 408 -17.85 11.87 9.34
C SER A 408 -18.15 11.96 10.83
N GLY A 409 -17.09 11.96 11.65
CA GLY A 409 -17.20 11.99 13.10
C GLY A 409 -17.77 13.32 13.66
N PRO A 410 -18.08 13.36 14.97
CA PRO A 410 -18.72 14.52 15.62
C PRO A 410 -17.84 15.79 15.66
N SER A 411 -16.55 15.70 15.33
CA SER A 411 -15.61 16.84 15.25
C SER A 411 -16.03 17.94 14.28
N PHE A 412 -16.99 17.67 13.39
CA PHE A 412 -17.58 18.66 12.49
C PHE A 412 -18.71 19.50 13.12
N GLY A 413 -18.99 19.33 14.41
CA GLY A 413 -20.01 20.07 15.15
C GLY A 413 -21.45 19.66 14.80
N PRO A 414 -22.47 20.16 15.53
CA PRO A 414 -23.86 19.76 15.34
C PRO A 414 -24.53 20.38 14.11
N GLU A 415 -24.00 21.47 13.55
CA GLU A 415 -24.64 22.22 12.45
C GLU A 415 -23.73 22.32 11.22
N PRO A 416 -24.29 22.28 9.99
CA PRO A 416 -23.49 22.51 8.78
C PRO A 416 -22.89 23.92 8.79
N LEU A 417 -21.57 24.02 8.76
CA LEU A 417 -20.89 25.31 8.64
C LEU A 417 -21.05 25.84 7.21
N GLY A 418 -21.75 26.96 7.04
CA GLY A 418 -21.81 27.69 5.78
C GLY A 418 -23.20 27.84 5.16
N THR A 419 -23.23 28.11 3.85
CA THR A 419 -24.48 28.31 3.12
C THR A 419 -25.06 26.96 2.72
N VAL A 420 -26.32 26.70 3.11
CA VAL A 420 -27.00 25.43 2.84
C VAL A 420 -27.78 25.49 1.52
N HIS A 421 -27.53 24.52 0.66
CA HIS A 421 -28.16 24.30 -0.64
C HIS A 421 -28.98 22.99 -0.58
N ARG A 422 -30.30 23.10 -0.74
CA ARG A 422 -31.19 21.93 -0.73
C ARG A 422 -31.07 21.14 -2.02
N SER A 423 -31.06 19.81 -1.93
CA SER A 423 -31.14 18.96 -3.12
C SER A 423 -32.46 19.20 -3.85
N ARG A 424 -32.42 19.22 -5.18
CA ARG A 424 -33.59 19.31 -6.05
C ARG A 424 -34.35 17.98 -6.14
N ALA A 425 -33.71 16.87 -5.79
CA ALA A 425 -34.29 15.54 -5.86
C ALA A 425 -34.93 15.09 -4.52
N SER A 426 -34.45 15.61 -3.38
CA SER A 426 -34.96 15.25 -2.06
C SER A 426 -34.76 16.37 -1.03
N ASP A 427 -35.83 16.79 -0.37
CA ASP A 427 -35.78 17.83 0.67
C ASP A 427 -34.98 17.40 1.92
N ALA A 428 -34.79 16.08 2.09
CA ALA A 428 -34.04 15.47 3.18
C ALA A 428 -32.52 15.42 2.92
N VAL A 429 -32.07 15.88 1.76
CA VAL A 429 -30.65 15.97 1.40
C VAL A 429 -30.25 17.43 1.20
N SER A 430 -29.12 17.82 1.76
CA SER A 430 -28.59 19.17 1.58
C SER A 430 -27.08 19.19 1.55
N LEU A 431 -26.53 20.17 0.85
CA LEU A 431 -25.11 20.45 0.75
C LEU A 431 -24.83 21.80 1.42
N ALA A 432 -23.92 21.84 2.38
CA ALA A 432 -23.43 23.09 2.96
C ALA A 432 -22.05 23.41 2.39
N VAL A 433 -21.89 24.64 1.88
CA VAL A 433 -20.61 25.17 1.42
C VAL A 433 -20.14 26.21 2.44
N GLY A 434 -19.12 25.83 3.23
CA GLY A 434 -18.49 26.66 4.26
C GLY A 434 -17.19 27.30 3.79
N ARG A 435 -16.50 27.97 4.73
CA ARG A 435 -15.15 28.52 4.47
C ARG A 435 -14.05 27.46 4.57
N GLU A 436 -14.28 26.42 5.37
CA GLU A 436 -13.25 25.43 5.71
C GLU A 436 -13.58 24.01 5.22
N ALA A 437 -14.83 23.75 4.89
CA ALA A 437 -15.30 22.44 4.47
C ALA A 437 -16.56 22.52 3.62
N VAL A 438 -16.78 21.47 2.85
CA VAL A 438 -18.07 21.15 2.24
C VAL A 438 -18.70 19.96 2.96
N THR A 439 -20.00 20.06 3.27
CA THR A 439 -20.71 19.03 4.04
C THR A 439 -21.97 18.57 3.33
N LEU A 440 -22.04 17.27 3.02
CA LEU A 440 -23.24 16.59 2.60
C LEU A 440 -24.02 16.10 3.82
N SER A 441 -25.30 16.46 3.91
CA SER A 441 -26.21 15.99 4.95
C SER A 441 -27.33 15.14 4.36
N THR A 442 -27.51 13.94 4.90
CA THR A 442 -28.55 12.98 4.53
C THR A 442 -29.30 12.50 5.78
N PRO A 443 -30.45 11.81 5.65
CA PRO A 443 -31.15 11.24 6.79
C PRO A 443 -30.35 10.19 7.58
N ARG A 444 -29.35 9.57 6.96
CA ARG A 444 -28.53 8.52 7.59
C ARG A 444 -27.30 9.07 8.31
N GLY A 445 -26.90 10.28 8.00
CA GLY A 445 -25.70 10.90 8.55
C GLY A 445 -25.12 11.97 7.64
N ARG A 446 -23.97 12.50 8.06
CA ARG A 446 -23.27 13.58 7.38
C ARG A 446 -21.88 13.17 6.97
N ILE A 447 -21.43 13.78 5.88
CA ILE A 447 -20.06 13.67 5.40
C ILE A 447 -19.55 15.06 5.17
N ALA A 448 -18.37 15.34 5.69
CA ALA A 448 -17.69 16.60 5.51
C ALA A 448 -16.27 16.36 5.03
N VAL A 449 -15.86 17.11 4.01
CA VAL A 449 -14.46 17.16 3.56
C VAL A 449 -13.93 18.54 3.87
N ARG A 450 -12.93 18.62 4.77
CA ARG A 450 -12.20 19.86 5.01
C ARG A 450 -11.29 20.14 3.83
N TYR A 451 -11.20 21.40 3.43
CA TYR A 451 -10.38 21.79 2.29
C TYR A 451 -8.88 21.57 2.54
N ASP A 452 -8.41 21.80 3.77
CA ASP A 452 -7.02 21.54 4.20
C ASP A 452 -6.70 20.04 4.39
N ALA A 453 -7.73 19.18 4.45
CA ALA A 453 -7.61 17.73 4.55
C ALA A 453 -8.20 17.02 3.32
N CYS A 454 -8.18 17.69 2.16
CA CYS A 454 -8.62 17.14 0.89
C CYS A 454 -7.47 16.42 0.19
N ALA A 455 -7.65 15.11 -0.05
CA ALA A 455 -6.70 14.28 -0.77
C ALA A 455 -6.67 14.59 -2.27
N ALA A 456 -7.85 14.77 -2.85
CA ALA A 456 -8.04 15.19 -4.23
C ALA A 456 -9.39 15.88 -4.40
N MET A 457 -9.42 16.96 -5.18
CA MET A 457 -10.63 17.55 -5.72
C MET A 457 -10.62 17.37 -7.24
N ARG A 458 -11.48 16.50 -7.73
CA ARG A 458 -11.69 16.29 -9.16
C ARG A 458 -12.56 17.41 -9.72
N VAL A 459 -12.06 18.10 -10.72
CA VAL A 459 -12.67 19.28 -11.35
C VAL A 459 -13.12 18.92 -12.74
N PHE A 460 -14.42 19.01 -13.00
CA PHE A 460 -15.00 18.71 -14.30
C PHE A 460 -15.37 19.99 -15.07
N PRO A 461 -15.26 19.98 -16.42
CA PRO A 461 -15.64 21.13 -17.26
C PRO A 461 -17.10 21.58 -17.11
N ASP A 462 -18.01 20.67 -16.77
CA ASP A 462 -19.43 20.96 -16.51
C ASP A 462 -19.71 21.68 -15.17
N GLY A 463 -18.65 21.96 -14.41
CA GLY A 463 -18.72 22.67 -13.13
C GLY A 463 -18.77 21.76 -11.91
N ALA A 464 -18.81 20.43 -12.05
CA ALA A 464 -18.80 19.54 -10.90
C ALA A 464 -17.45 19.56 -10.14
N ARG A 465 -17.53 19.35 -8.83
CA ARG A 465 -16.38 19.16 -7.93
C ARG A 465 -16.59 17.92 -7.09
N HIS A 466 -15.75 16.91 -7.23
CA HIS A 466 -15.79 15.72 -6.38
C HIS A 466 -14.61 15.76 -5.43
N LEU A 467 -14.87 16.00 -4.15
CA LEU A 467 -13.85 16.11 -3.12
C LEU A 467 -13.71 14.78 -2.40
N ILE A 468 -12.47 14.33 -2.24
CA ILE A 468 -12.10 13.14 -1.47
C ILE A 468 -11.28 13.62 -0.28
N GLY A 469 -11.75 13.34 0.94
CA GLY A 469 -11.03 13.63 2.18
C GLY A 469 -9.92 12.62 2.44
N PHE A 470 -8.95 12.98 3.29
CA PHE A 470 -7.91 12.06 3.74
C PHE A 470 -8.44 10.78 4.40
N ASP A 471 -9.65 10.83 4.98
CA ASP A 471 -10.38 9.70 5.56
C ASP A 471 -11.16 8.86 4.54
N ALA A 472 -10.94 9.08 3.24
CA ALA A 472 -11.61 8.45 2.11
C ALA A 472 -13.08 8.84 1.90
N PHE A 473 -13.65 9.73 2.71
CA PHE A 473 -15.02 10.18 2.48
C PHE A 473 -15.10 11.09 1.25
N VAL A 474 -16.22 10.99 0.54
CA VAL A 474 -16.46 11.72 -0.71
C VAL A 474 -17.65 12.65 -0.59
N VAL A 475 -17.47 13.88 -1.05
CA VAL A 475 -18.57 14.82 -1.30
C VAL A 475 -18.57 15.20 -2.78
N GLU A 476 -19.62 14.79 -3.48
CA GLU A 476 -19.87 15.16 -4.87
C GLU A 476 -20.74 16.43 -4.91
N VAL A 477 -20.15 17.52 -5.38
CA VAL A 477 -20.82 18.79 -5.60
C VAL A 477 -21.20 18.89 -7.08
N GLU A 478 -22.46 18.57 -7.36
CA GLU A 478 -23.06 18.60 -8.69
C GLU A 478 -23.98 19.84 -8.83
N PRO A 479 -23.58 20.89 -9.57
CA PRO A 479 -24.34 22.14 -9.67
C PRO A 479 -25.80 21.95 -10.12
N THR A 480 -26.04 20.96 -10.98
CA THR A 480 -27.37 20.61 -11.52
C THR A 480 -28.34 20.14 -10.43
N LEU A 481 -27.83 19.52 -9.36
CA LEU A 481 -28.62 18.82 -8.33
C LEU A 481 -29.03 19.68 -7.14
N TYR A 482 -28.45 20.87 -6.95
CA TYR A 482 -28.69 21.69 -5.76
C TYR A 482 -29.31 23.04 -6.08
N ALA A 483 -30.36 23.40 -5.34
CA ALA A 483 -31.04 24.68 -5.51
C ALA A 483 -30.14 25.83 -5.01
N LYS A 484 -30.07 26.91 -5.81
CA LYS A 484 -29.33 28.15 -5.50
C LYS A 484 -27.82 27.95 -5.26
N LEU A 485 -27.24 26.85 -5.75
CA LEU A 485 -25.78 26.69 -5.79
C LEU A 485 -25.25 27.48 -6.99
N THR A 486 -24.67 28.65 -6.73
CA THR A 486 -24.22 29.59 -7.76
C THR A 486 -22.75 29.39 -8.13
N PRO A 487 -22.28 29.88 -9.29
CA PRO A 487 -20.86 29.88 -9.64
C PRO A 487 -19.97 30.53 -8.56
N ASP A 488 -20.40 31.65 -7.95
CA ASP A 488 -19.66 32.29 -6.85
C ASP A 488 -19.49 31.36 -5.63
N ARG A 489 -20.45 30.48 -5.36
CA ARG A 489 -20.34 29.49 -4.29
C ARG A 489 -19.37 28.37 -4.65
N MET A 490 -19.34 27.96 -5.91
CA MET A 490 -18.34 27.00 -6.41
C MET A 490 -16.93 27.58 -6.33
N ALA A 491 -16.76 28.86 -6.69
CA ALA A 491 -15.48 29.55 -6.62
C ALA A 491 -14.89 29.61 -5.18
N LEU A 492 -15.73 29.57 -4.15
CA LEU A 492 -15.25 29.46 -2.76
C LEU A 492 -14.57 28.12 -2.48
N ILE A 493 -15.09 27.04 -3.06
CA ILE A 493 -14.48 25.71 -2.96
C ILE A 493 -13.14 25.72 -3.69
N ASP A 494 -13.13 26.25 -4.92
CA ASP A 494 -11.94 26.31 -5.77
C ASP A 494 -10.80 27.12 -5.13
N ALA A 495 -11.13 28.23 -4.47
CA ALA A 495 -10.16 29.08 -3.79
C ALA A 495 -9.63 28.48 -2.47
N ALA A 496 -10.40 27.61 -1.82
CA ALA A 496 -10.08 27.09 -0.50
C ALA A 496 -9.33 25.74 -0.54
N VAL A 497 -9.53 24.94 -1.59
CA VAL A 497 -8.80 23.67 -1.76
C VAL A 497 -7.37 23.94 -2.23
N PRO A 498 -6.33 23.33 -1.61
CA PRO A 498 -4.96 23.48 -2.05
C PRO A 498 -4.76 23.09 -3.52
N ALA A 499 -4.05 23.92 -4.28
CA ALA A 499 -3.82 23.69 -5.71
C ALA A 499 -3.21 22.31 -6.02
N ALA A 500 -2.36 21.80 -5.13
CA ALA A 500 -1.74 20.48 -5.27
C ALA A 500 -2.73 19.30 -5.16
N ALA A 501 -3.93 19.52 -4.62
CA ALA A 501 -4.99 18.51 -4.54
C ALA A 501 -5.95 18.57 -5.74
N VAL A 502 -5.84 19.57 -6.61
CA VAL A 502 -6.76 19.76 -7.74
C VAL A 502 -6.39 18.81 -8.88
N VAL A 503 -7.37 18.03 -9.33
CA VAL A 503 -7.24 17.08 -10.44
C VAL A 503 -8.19 17.47 -11.57
N PRO A 504 -7.68 18.02 -12.68
CA PRO A 504 -8.49 18.23 -13.89
C PRO A 504 -9.00 16.90 -14.44
N MET A 505 -10.30 16.81 -14.66
CA MET A 505 -10.95 15.65 -15.27
C MET A 505 -11.31 15.92 -16.73
N PRO A 506 -11.35 14.89 -17.60
CA PRO A 506 -11.92 15.04 -18.93
C PRO A 506 -13.40 15.40 -18.86
N GLU A 507 -13.92 15.93 -19.98
CA GLU A 507 -15.35 16.16 -20.15
C GLU A 507 -16.13 14.84 -20.02
N ARG A 508 -17.24 14.87 -19.28
CA ARG A 508 -18.15 13.72 -19.14
C ARG A 508 -19.10 13.68 -20.32
N ASP A 509 -19.56 12.48 -20.67
CA ASP A 509 -20.70 12.35 -21.57
C ASP A 509 -21.91 13.12 -20.96
N PRO A 510 -22.62 13.96 -21.72
CA PRO A 510 -23.83 14.64 -21.24
C PRO A 510 -24.84 13.73 -20.55
N ASP A 511 -24.95 12.46 -20.96
CA ASP A 511 -25.85 11.47 -20.36
C ASP A 511 -25.38 10.96 -18.99
N GLU A 512 -24.09 11.13 -18.67
CA GLU A 512 -23.51 10.82 -17.36
C GLU A 512 -23.65 11.98 -16.36
N ILE A 513 -23.96 13.21 -16.83
CA ILE A 513 -24.13 14.38 -15.97
C ILE A 513 -25.45 14.25 -15.20
N PRO A 514 -25.43 14.16 -13.85
CA PRO A 514 -26.63 13.94 -13.07
C PRO A 514 -27.66 15.06 -13.27
N GLN A 515 -28.91 14.68 -13.54
CA GLN A 515 -30.05 15.62 -13.62
C GLN A 515 -31.01 15.39 -12.44
N PRO A 516 -31.67 16.45 -11.92
CA PRO A 516 -32.75 16.28 -10.96
C PRO A 516 -33.85 15.39 -11.55
N ALA A 517 -34.30 14.38 -10.80
CA ALA A 517 -35.49 13.63 -11.20
C ALA A 517 -36.67 14.60 -11.37
N ALA A 518 -37.31 14.58 -12.53
CA ALA A 518 -38.48 15.42 -12.77
C ALA A 518 -39.52 15.15 -11.67
N ARG A 519 -39.96 16.18 -10.94
CA ARG A 519 -41.10 16.12 -10.03
C ARG A 519 -42.37 15.80 -10.84
N ARG A 520 -42.57 14.54 -11.21
CA ARG A 520 -43.84 14.03 -11.75
C ARG A 520 -44.43 13.06 -10.75
N GLY A 521 -45.61 13.41 -10.25
CA GLY A 521 -46.37 12.57 -9.35
C GLY A 521 -46.69 11.22 -10.01
N GLY A 522 -46.57 10.16 -9.22
CA GLY A 522 -47.12 8.84 -9.50
C GLY A 522 -46.56 8.11 -10.71
N LEU A 523 -45.58 7.22 -10.49
CA LEU A 523 -45.65 5.81 -10.89
C LEU A 523 -44.45 5.04 -10.29
N LYS A 524 -44.74 3.82 -9.85
CA LYS A 524 -43.91 2.94 -9.03
C LYS A 524 -42.58 2.57 -9.70
N GLY A 525 -41.53 2.53 -8.88
CA GLY A 525 -40.43 1.59 -9.03
C GLY A 525 -39.28 2.01 -9.95
N ARG A 526 -38.45 2.96 -9.50
CA ARG A 526 -36.99 3.04 -9.76
C ARG A 526 -36.36 4.25 -9.05
N ALA A 527 -36.46 4.26 -7.72
CA ALA A 527 -35.75 5.21 -6.86
C ALA A 527 -34.80 4.44 -5.94
N LEU A 528 -33.73 3.90 -6.51
CA LEU A 528 -32.56 3.42 -5.77
C LEU A 528 -31.34 3.55 -6.68
N GLY A 529 -30.75 4.75 -6.71
CA GLY A 529 -29.56 5.04 -7.52
C GLY A 529 -28.74 6.25 -7.04
N MET A 530 -29.19 6.95 -5.99
CA MET A 530 -28.54 8.17 -5.50
C MET A 530 -27.78 7.99 -4.16
N LEU A 531 -27.56 6.74 -3.77
CA LEU A 531 -26.68 6.37 -2.66
C LEU A 531 -25.61 5.41 -3.22
N ARG A 532 -24.84 5.89 -4.20
CA ARG A 532 -23.55 5.25 -4.50
C ARG A 532 -22.62 5.50 -3.31
N SER A 533 -21.77 4.52 -3.04
CA SER A 533 -20.81 4.49 -1.94
C SER A 533 -20.22 5.86 -1.62
N LEU A 534 -20.31 6.28 -0.35
CA LEU A 534 -19.73 7.55 0.11
C LEU A 534 -18.23 7.45 0.43
N ARG A 535 -17.62 6.30 0.12
CA ARG A 535 -16.18 6.07 -0.08
C ARG A 535 -16.01 5.41 -1.45
N PRO A 536 -14.97 5.69 -2.24
CA PRO A 536 -14.81 5.05 -3.55
C PRO A 536 -14.62 3.53 -3.37
N GLY A 537 -15.56 2.69 -3.83
CA GLY A 537 -15.40 1.23 -3.76
C GLY A 537 -16.62 0.36 -3.46
N ARG A 538 -17.74 0.84 -2.87
CA ARG A 538 -18.98 0.03 -2.86
C ARG A 538 -19.67 0.14 -4.23
N GLY A 539 -19.10 -0.55 -5.21
CA GLY A 539 -19.75 -0.94 -6.46
C GLY A 539 -20.30 -2.34 -6.33
#